data_AF-A0A838V872-F1
#
_entry.id   AF-A0A838V872-F1
#
_cell.length_a   1.000
_cell.length_b   1.000
_cell.length_c   1.000
_cell.angle_alpha   90.00
_cell.angle_beta   90.00
_cell.angle_gamma   90.00
#
_symmetry.space_group_name_H-M   'P 1'
#
loop_
_entity.id
_entity.type
_entity.pdbx_description
1 polymer ?
#
loop_
_entity_poly.entity_id
_entity_poly.type
_entity_poly.pdbx_seq_one_letter_code
_entity_poly.pdbx_strand_id
1 'polypeptide(L)' 'MKRTASALISILALMLAAAPAALADNGVGLAGPTTDKTVTFFCFGVIAFFVVLVVVMSLIQGKLEKRKERRRYDLERLS' A
#
# COMPACT_ATOMS: atom_id res chain seq x y z
N MET A 1 7.09 -38.32 0.95
CA MET A 1 7.26 -38.14 2.41
C MET A 1 8.47 -37.27 2.80
N LYS A 2 9.67 -37.44 2.22
CA LYS A 2 10.84 -36.60 2.58
C LYS A 2 10.65 -35.10 2.27
N ARG A 3 10.03 -34.77 1.13
CA ARG A 3 9.72 -33.38 0.74
C ARG A 3 8.69 -32.70 1.62
N THR A 4 7.64 -33.44 2.02
CA THR A 4 6.59 -32.94 2.90
C THR A 4 7.09 -32.77 4.33
N ALA A 5 7.94 -33.69 4.81
CA ALA A 5 8.61 -33.57 6.10
C ALA A 5 9.56 -32.37 6.14
N SER A 6 10.36 -32.15 5.09
CA SER A 6 11.23 -30.97 4.97
C SER A 6 10.44 -29.66 4.95
N ALA A 7 9.31 -29.61 4.22
CA ALA A 7 8.42 -28.45 4.21
C ALA A 7 7.77 -28.18 5.58
N LEU A 8 7.38 -29.23 6.30
CA LEU A 8 6.85 -29.10 7.66
C LEU A 8 7.91 -28.55 8.62
N ILE A 9 9.14 -29.06 8.55
CA ILE A 9 10.26 -28.62 9.38
C ILE A 9 10.63 -27.16 9.06
N SER A 10 10.62 -26.76 7.79
CA SER A 10 10.92 -25.38 7.41
C SER A 10 9.85 -24.40 7.87
N ILE A 11 8.56 -24.78 7.77
CA ILE A 11 7.45 -23.98 8.30
C ILE A 11 7.56 -23.86 9.83
N LEU A 12 7.86 -24.96 10.52
CA LEU A 12 8.03 -24.96 11.98
C LEU A 12 9.22 -24.08 12.40
N ALA A 13 10.33 -24.13 11.65
CA ALA A 13 11.50 -23.30 11.89
C ALA A 13 11.20 -21.81 11.63
N LEU A 14 10.41 -21.49 10.60
CA LEU A 14 9.96 -20.12 10.33
C LEU A 14 9.06 -19.58 11.45
N MET A 15 8.13 -20.41 11.93
CA MET A 15 7.26 -20.08 13.06
C MET A 15 8.06 -19.88 14.34
N LEU A 16 9.09 -20.70 14.59
CA LEU A 16 9.97 -20.55 15.74
C LEU A 16 10.84 -19.28 15.64
N ALA A 17 11.31 -18.92 14.45
CA ALA A 17 12.03 -17.67 14.20
C ALA A 17 11.13 -16.43 14.35
N ALA A 18 9.85 -16.55 14.05
CA ALA A 18 8.85 -15.50 14.25
C ALA A 18 8.26 -15.47 15.67
N ALA A 19 8.53 -16.48 16.51
CA ALA A 19 8.00 -16.57 17.87
C ALA A 19 8.36 -15.38 18.79
N PRO A 20 9.57 -14.79 18.73
CA PRO A 20 9.89 -13.59 19.50
C PRO A 20 9.05 -12.36 19.10
N ALA A 21 8.57 -12.29 17.86
CA ALA A 21 7.66 -11.22 17.43
C ALA A 21 6.22 -11.44 17.94
N ALA A 22 5.85 -12.68 18.30
CA ALA A 22 4.59 -13.03 18.95
C ALA A 22 4.66 -12.82 20.48
N LEU A 23 5.85 -12.95 21.08
CA LEU A 23 6.15 -12.49 22.44
C LEU A 23 6.45 -10.98 22.46
N ALA A 24 5.48 -10.19 21.98
CA ALA A 24 5.55 -8.74 22.13
C ALA A 24 5.44 -8.39 23.62
N ASP A 25 6.52 -7.85 24.18
CA ASP A 25 6.54 -7.28 25.52
C ASP A 25 5.45 -6.18 25.59
N ASN A 26 4.44 -6.39 26.43
CA ASN A 26 3.24 -5.56 26.61
C ASN A 26 2.14 -5.61 25.53
N GLY A 27 2.12 -6.59 24.62
CA GLY A 27 1.01 -6.76 23.66
C GLY A 27 0.85 -5.59 22.67
N VAL A 28 1.92 -4.84 22.44
CA VAL A 28 1.95 -3.73 21.48
C VAL A 28 2.36 -4.24 20.10
N GLY A 29 1.69 -3.78 19.05
CA GLY A 29 2.03 -4.14 17.67
C GLY A 29 3.43 -3.67 17.26
N LEU A 30 3.84 -3.95 16.01
CA LEU A 30 5.17 -3.59 15.48
C LEU A 30 5.56 -2.11 15.64
N ALA A 31 4.58 -1.22 15.83
CA ALA A 31 4.76 0.21 16.04
C ALA A 31 5.00 0.61 17.52
N GLY A 32 5.05 -0.35 18.44
CA GLY A 32 5.13 -0.09 19.88
C GLY A 32 3.82 0.48 20.45
N PRO A 33 3.82 1.01 21.69
CA PRO A 33 2.66 1.63 22.29
C PRO A 33 2.21 2.85 21.46
N THR A 34 1.05 2.74 20.80
CA THR A 34 0.47 3.87 20.07
C THR A 34 -0.05 4.91 21.04
N THR A 35 0.52 6.10 20.99
CA THR A 35 -0.01 7.27 21.71
C THR A 35 -1.11 7.94 20.88
N ASP A 36 -2.06 8.61 21.54
CA ASP A 36 -3.15 9.35 20.86
C ASP A 36 -2.61 10.28 19.76
N LYS A 37 -1.50 10.96 20.05
CA LYS A 37 -0.80 11.84 19.11
C LYS A 37 -0.41 11.11 17.82
N THR A 38 0.23 9.95 17.93
CA THR A 38 0.68 9.15 16.78
C THR A 38 -0.49 8.72 15.91
N VAL A 39 -1.57 8.24 16.53
CA VAL A 39 -2.79 7.79 15.82
C VAL A 39 -3.46 8.97 15.13
N THR A 40 -3.61 10.11 15.81
CA THR A 40 -4.22 11.31 15.25
C THR A 40 -3.46 11.83 14.03
N PHE A 41 -2.12 11.95 14.10
CA PHE A 41 -1.32 12.40 12.96
C PHE A 41 -1.38 11.41 11.80
N PHE A 42 -1.40 10.11 12.07
CA PHE A 42 -1.58 9.09 11.05
C PHE A 42 -2.92 9.24 10.34
N CYS A 43 -4.02 9.39 11.09
CA CYS A 43 -5.36 9.62 10.53
C CYS A 43 -5.41 10.89 9.66
N PHE A 44 -4.81 12.00 10.11
CA PHE A 44 -4.73 13.21 9.28
C PHE A 44 -3.92 12.98 8.00
N GLY A 45 -2.83 12.22 8.08
CA GLY A 45 -2.04 11.81 6.92
C GLY A 45 -2.87 11.01 5.91
N VAL A 46 -3.66 10.05 6.37
CA VAL A 46 -4.55 9.24 5.51
C VAL A 46 -5.61 10.11 4.83
N ILE A 47 -6.26 11.01 5.57
CA ILE A 47 -7.25 11.94 5.03
C ILE A 47 -6.63 12.81 3.93
N ALA A 48 -5.49 13.44 4.23
CA ALA A 48 -4.79 14.28 3.26
C ALA A 48 -4.33 13.50 2.02
N PHE A 49 -3.81 12.28 2.21
CA PHE A 49 -3.35 11.42 1.13
C PHE A 49 -4.47 11.13 0.12
N PHE A 50 -5.65 10.73 0.57
CA PHE A 50 -6.76 10.43 -0.35
C PHE A 50 -7.23 11.66 -1.12
N VAL A 51 -7.33 12.82 -0.47
CA VAL A 51 -7.68 14.08 -1.14
C VAL A 51 -6.67 14.41 -2.23
N VAL A 52 -5.38 14.39 -1.89
CA VAL A 52 -4.30 14.69 -2.84
C VAL A 52 -4.29 13.69 -4.00
N LEU A 53 -4.43 12.39 -3.70
CA LEU A 53 -4.46 11.33 -4.69
C LEU A 53 -5.60 11.50 -5.69
N VAL A 54 -6.81 11.80 -5.21
CA VAL A 54 -7.98 12.04 -6.09
C VAL A 54 -7.73 13.26 -6.97
N VAL A 55 -7.27 14.37 -6.39
CA VAL A 55 -6.96 15.60 -7.15
C VAL A 55 -5.92 15.34 -8.23
N VAL A 56 -4.81 14.69 -7.88
CA VAL A 56 -3.74 14.37 -8.82
C VAL A 56 -4.24 13.46 -9.94
N MET A 57 -4.99 12.40 -9.62
CA MET A 57 -5.57 11.53 -10.64
C MET A 57 -6.52 12.27 -11.57
N SER A 58 -7.40 13.14 -11.05
CA SER A 58 -8.29 13.95 -11.87
C SER A 58 -7.54 14.90 -12.81
N LEU A 59 -6.46 15.53 -12.33
CA LEU A 59 -5.61 16.39 -13.17
C LEU A 59 -4.90 15.59 -14.26
N ILE A 60 -4.41 14.39 -13.94
CA ILE A 60 -3.77 13.50 -14.91
C ILE A 60 -4.78 13.07 -15.98
N GLN A 61 -5.97 12.60 -15.59
CA GLN A 61 -7.03 12.22 -16.52
C GLN A 61 -7.38 13.38 -17.46
N GLY A 62 -7.61 14.57 -16.92
CA GLY A 62 -7.93 15.74 -17.74
C GLY A 62 -6.80 16.15 -18.70
N LYS A 63 -5.53 15.97 -18.32
CA LYS A 63 -4.40 16.20 -19.25
C LYS A 63 -4.33 15.15 -20.35
N LEU A 64 -4.58 13.88 -20.03
CA LEU A 64 -4.55 12.80 -21.01
C LEU A 64 -5.69 12.92 -22.02
N GLU A 65 -6.90 13.29 -21.58
CA GLU A 65 -8.05 13.53 -22.45
C GLU A 65 -7.78 14.67 -23.43
N LYS A 66 -7.26 15.81 -22.95
CA LYS A 66 -6.87 16.93 -23.83
C LYS A 66 -5.84 16.53 -24.88
N ARG A 67 -4.87 15.66 -24.53
CA ARG A 67 -3.90 15.16 -25.51
C ARG A 67 -4.54 14.19 -26.50
N LYS A 68 -5.45 13.33 -26.05
CA LYS A 68 -6.18 12.39 -26.91
C LYS A 68 -7.07 13.12 -27.91
N GLU A 69 -7.78 14.15 -27.44
CA GLU A 69 -8.67 14.97 -28.27
C GLU A 69 -7.89 15.75 -29.33
N ARG A 70 -6.76 16.36 -28.99
CA ARG A 70 -5.89 17.00 -30.00
C ARG A 70 -5.47 16.05 -31.11
N ARG A 71 -4.98 14.85 -30.74
CA ARG A 71 -4.58 13.85 -31.73
C ARG A 71 -5.75 13.37 -32.59
N ARG A 72 -6.95 13.24 -32.02
CA ARG A 72 -8.15 12.87 -32.77
C ARG A 72 -8.55 13.96 -33.76
N TYR A 73 -8.55 15.22 -33.34
CA TYR A 73 -8.83 16.35 -34.22
C TYR A 73 -7.84 16.43 -35.39
N ASP A 74 -6.55 16.24 -35.10
CA ASP A 74 -5.50 16.25 -36.13
C ASP A 74 -5.70 15.10 -37.15
N LEU A 75 -6.12 13.91 -36.68
CA LEU A 75 -6.45 12.77 -37.54
C LEU A 75 -7.67 13.05 -38.43
N GLU A 76 -8.77 13.56 -37.86
CA GLU A 76 -10.00 13.89 -38.60
C GLU A 76 -9.78 15.02 -39.62
N ARG A 77 -8.84 15.93 -39.38
CA ARG A 77 -8.47 16.98 -40.33
C ARG A 77 -7.68 16.44 -41.54
N LEU A 78 -6.95 15.35 -41.36
CA LEU A 78 -6.05 14.77 -42.37
C LEU A 78 -6.68 13.63 -43.18
N SER A 79 -7.81 13.08 -42.73
CA SER A 79 -8.65 12.11 -43.45
C SER A 79 -9.65 12.79 -44.38
#